data_AF-A0A958AM56-F1
#
_entry.id   AF-A0A958AM56-F1
#
_cell.length_a   1.000
_cell.length_b   1.000
_cell.length_c   1.000
_cell.angle_alpha   90.00
_cell.angle_beta   90.00
_cell.angle_gamma   90.00
#
_symmetry.space_group_name_H-M   'P 1'
#
loop_
_entity.id
_entity.type
_entity.pdbx_description
1 polymer ?
#
loop_
_entity_poly.entity_id
_entity_poly.type
_entity_poly.pdbx_seq_one_letter_code
_entity_poly.pdbx_strand_id
1 'polypeptide(L)'
;MMNKQTIRTSAQSKQAAQALLHHMVETMDENQALPQMVGQLRRYEQQYGLSTVEFYPQFIAGGLGDSSDFLLWASLYETYVELTQPHLIAHAAA
;
A
#
# COMPACT_ATOMS: atom_id res chain seq x y z
N MET A 1 22.16 10.49 -43.69
CA MET A 1 21.33 9.48 -43.00
C MET A 1 21.58 9.61 -41.51
N MET A 2 20.56 9.87 -40.69
CA MET A 2 20.52 9.57 -39.24
C MET A 2 19.08 9.85 -38.73
N ASN A 3 18.39 8.83 -38.24
CA ASN A 3 16.96 8.84 -37.94
C ASN A 3 16.72 9.40 -36.52
N LYS A 4 16.17 10.62 -36.38
CA LYS A 4 15.75 11.19 -35.10
C LYS A 4 14.40 10.61 -34.70
N GLN A 5 14.38 9.39 -34.16
CA GLN A 5 13.20 8.91 -33.43
C GLN A 5 13.19 9.56 -32.05
N THR A 6 12.72 10.80 -32.02
CA THR A 6 12.32 11.48 -30.81
C THR A 6 11.25 10.65 -30.13
N ILE A 7 11.59 10.09 -28.98
CA ILE A 7 10.70 9.37 -28.07
C ILE A 7 9.44 10.24 -27.85
N ARG A 8 8.34 9.89 -28.53
CA ARG A 8 6.99 10.43 -28.29
C ARG A 8 6.42 9.78 -27.04
N THR A 9 7.02 10.02 -25.88
CA THR A 9 6.45 9.58 -24.61
C THR A 9 6.19 10.84 -23.80
N SER A 10 4.98 11.40 -23.85
CA SER A 10 4.65 12.46 -22.88
C SER A 10 3.17 12.76 -22.66
N ALA A 11 2.28 12.59 -23.63
CA ALA A 11 0.85 12.87 -23.44
C ALA A 11 -0.02 11.60 -23.44
N GLN A 12 0.09 10.78 -24.49
CA GLN A 12 -0.76 9.59 -24.65
C GLN A 12 -0.49 8.52 -23.57
N SER A 13 0.76 8.35 -23.14
CA SER A 13 1.12 7.45 -22.05
C SER A 13 0.61 7.94 -20.68
N LYS A 14 0.65 9.25 -20.43
CA LYS A 14 0.10 9.83 -19.20
C LYS A 14 -1.43 9.74 -19.17
N GLN A 15 -2.08 10.06 -20.29
CA GLN A 15 -3.52 9.99 -20.43
C GLN A 15 -4.04 8.55 -20.35
N ALA A 16 -3.31 7.59 -20.91
CA ALA A 16 -3.60 6.17 -20.76
C ALA A 16 -3.43 5.71 -19.30
N ALA A 17 -2.35 6.11 -18.63
CA ALA A 17 -2.16 5.82 -17.21
C ALA A 17 -3.29 6.43 -16.34
N GLN A 18 -3.71 7.66 -16.65
CA GLN A 18 -4.77 8.33 -15.91
C GLN A 18 -6.15 7.71 -16.15
N ALA A 19 -6.44 7.28 -17.38
CA ALA A 19 -7.67 6.55 -17.69
C ALA A 19 -7.70 5.19 -16.99
N LEU A 20 -6.57 4.49 -16.91
CA LEU A 20 -6.45 3.25 -16.15
C LEU A 20 -6.67 3.48 -14.66
N LEU A 21 -6.08 4.52 -14.07
CA LEU A 21 -6.30 4.85 -12.65
C LEU A 21 -7.77 5.18 -12.36
N HIS A 22 -8.42 5.97 -13.21
CA HIS A 22 -9.85 6.27 -13.08
C HIS A 22 -10.70 5.00 -13.16
N HIS A 23 -10.44 4.15 -14.15
CA HIS A 23 -11.16 2.89 -14.30
C HIS A 23 -10.92 1.94 -13.11
N MET A 24 -9.71 1.91 -12.57
CA MET A 24 -9.39 1.15 -11.36
C MET A 24 -10.19 1.67 -10.17
N VAL A 25 -10.28 2.99 -9.98
CA VAL A 25 -11.10 3.58 -8.90
C VAL A 25 -12.60 3.29 -9.09
N GLU A 26 -13.11 3.35 -10.32
CA GLU A 26 -14.51 3.04 -10.62
C GLU A 26 -14.88 1.56 -10.44
N THR A 27 -13.92 0.67 -10.65
CA THR A 27 -14.11 -0.78 -10.50
C THR A 27 -13.73 -1.30 -9.12
N MET A 28 -13.11 -0.47 -8.28
CA MET A 28 -12.89 -0.78 -6.87
C MET A 28 -14.24 -0.77 -6.15
N ASP A 29 -14.68 -1.95 -5.75
CA ASP A 29 -15.76 -2.08 -4.78
C ASP A 29 -15.21 -1.65 -3.42
N GLU A 30 -15.71 -0.52 -2.91
CA GLU A 30 -15.38 0.02 -1.59
C GLU A 30 -15.59 -1.02 -0.47
N ASN A 31 -16.55 -1.94 -0.64
CA ASN A 31 -16.81 -3.03 0.30
C ASN A 31 -15.75 -4.13 0.26
N GLN A 32 -14.91 -4.17 -0.80
CA GLN A 32 -13.81 -5.13 -0.95
C GLN A 32 -12.47 -4.56 -0.49
N ALA A 33 -12.33 -3.24 -0.33
CA ALA A 33 -11.06 -2.62 0.04
C ALA A 33 -10.53 -3.16 1.40
N LEU A 34 -11.35 -3.12 2.44
CA LEU A 34 -10.98 -3.64 3.77
C LEU A 34 -10.68 -5.15 3.77
N PRO A 35 -11.53 -6.04 3.21
CA PRO A 35 -11.21 -7.47 3.07
C PRO A 35 -9.90 -7.74 2.35
N GLN A 36 -9.58 -6.99 1.28
CA GLN A 36 -8.32 -7.14 0.55
C GLN A 36 -7.12 -6.74 1.42
N MET A 37 -7.23 -5.65 2.18
CA MET A 37 -6.18 -5.21 3.10
C MET A 37 -5.93 -6.24 4.22
N VAL A 38 -7.00 -6.76 4.83
CA VAL A 38 -6.89 -7.84 5.83
C VAL A 38 -6.26 -9.09 5.21
N GLY A 39 -6.63 -9.44 3.97
CA GLY A 39 -6.03 -10.55 3.24
C GLY A 39 -4.53 -10.37 3.00
N GLN A 40 -4.08 -9.16 2.68
CA GLN A 40 -2.67 -8.83 2.50
C GLN A 40 -1.91 -8.85 3.83
N LEU A 41 -2.46 -8.30 4.91
CA LEU A 41 -1.85 -8.37 6.25
C LEU A 41 -1.62 -9.83 6.66
N ARG A 42 -2.62 -10.71 6.48
CA ARG A 42 -2.47 -12.16 6.76
C ARG A 42 -1.38 -12.84 5.94
N ARG A 43 -1.12 -12.40 4.70
CA ARG A 43 -0.02 -12.95 3.89
C ARG A 43 1.33 -12.64 4.51
N TYR A 44 1.52 -11.42 5.01
CA TYR A 44 2.74 -11.07 5.77
C TYR A 44 2.84 -11.89 7.06
N GLU A 45 1.73 -12.04 7.80
CA GLU A 45 1.73 -12.87 9.02
C GLU A 45 2.17 -14.31 8.73
N GLN A 46 1.66 -14.90 7.65
CA GLN A 46 2.03 -16.25 7.22
C GLN A 46 3.48 -16.33 6.72
N GLN A 47 3.92 -15.33 5.95
CA GLN A 47 5.27 -15.29 5.37
C GLN A 47 6.35 -15.19 6.47
N TYR A 48 6.08 -14.43 7.52
CA TYR A 48 7.04 -14.15 8.59
C TYR A 48 6.79 -14.94 9.88
N GLY A 49 5.65 -15.66 9.98
CA GLY A 49 5.29 -16.46 11.15
C GLY A 49 4.95 -15.63 12.39
N LEU A 50 4.56 -14.37 12.20
CA LEU A 50 4.25 -13.41 13.26
C LEU A 50 2.83 -12.89 13.06
N SER A 51 2.02 -12.87 14.12
CA SER A 51 0.73 -12.17 14.05
C SER A 51 0.94 -10.65 14.00
N THR A 52 -0.03 -9.90 13.46
CA THR A 52 0.00 -8.42 13.39
C THR A 52 0.29 -7.79 14.76
N VAL A 53 -0.23 -8.38 15.84
CA VAL A 53 0.00 -7.90 17.21
C VAL A 53 1.43 -8.15 17.71
N GLU A 54 2.16 -9.10 17.14
CA GLU A 54 3.58 -9.36 17.40
C GLU A 54 4.49 -8.58 16.44
N PHE A 55 4.01 -8.36 15.21
CA PHE A 55 4.70 -7.66 14.14
C PHE A 55 4.82 -6.16 14.44
N TYR A 56 3.74 -5.53 14.91
CA TYR A 56 3.70 -4.09 15.16
C TYR A 56 4.69 -3.61 16.24
N PRO A 57 4.79 -4.23 17.43
CA PRO A 57 5.79 -3.84 18.42
C PRO A 57 7.23 -4.01 17.91
N GLN A 58 7.51 -5.06 17.14
CA GLN A 58 8.82 -5.30 16.56
C GLN A 58 9.16 -4.27 15.48
N PHE A 59 8.18 -3.85 14.67
CA PHE A 59 8.35 -2.77 13.70
C PHE A 59 8.73 -1.45 14.38
N ILE A 60 7.96 -1.02 15.38
CA ILE A 60 8.22 0.23 16.12
C ILE A 60 9.56 0.19 16.86
N ALA A 61 9.97 -0.98 17.37
CA ALA A 61 11.26 -1.16 18.01
C ALA A 61 12.44 -1.23 17.01
N GLY A 62 12.20 -1.22 15.69
CA GLY A 62 13.22 -1.39 14.66
C GLY A 62 13.79 -2.80 14.58
N GLY A 63 13.11 -3.80 15.15
CA GLY A 63 13.58 -5.17 15.30
C GLY A 63 13.40 -6.07 14.06
N LEU A 64 12.67 -5.61 13.05
CA LEU A 64 12.38 -6.40 11.83
C LEU A 64 13.49 -6.31 10.77
N GLY A 65 14.38 -5.32 10.88
CA GLY A 65 15.43 -5.06 9.89
C GLY A 65 14.92 -4.29 8.66
N ASP A 66 15.70 -4.30 7.57
CA ASP A 66 15.56 -3.34 6.47
C ASP A 66 14.80 -3.89 5.24
N SER A 67 14.04 -4.97 5.38
CA SER A 67 13.26 -5.49 4.25
C SER A 67 12.18 -4.49 3.82
N SER A 68 12.03 -4.28 2.51
CA SER A 68 10.94 -3.49 1.95
C SER A 68 9.56 -4.02 2.34
N ASP A 69 9.46 -5.32 2.65
CA ASP A 69 8.23 -5.95 3.08
C ASP A 69 7.69 -5.34 4.39
N PHE A 70 8.57 -4.95 5.30
CA PHE A 70 8.17 -4.34 6.57
C PHE A 70 7.62 -2.94 6.40
N LEU A 71 8.18 -2.16 5.47
CA LEU A 71 7.66 -0.85 5.09
C LEU A 71 6.28 -0.96 4.43
N LEU A 72 6.12 -1.93 3.52
CA LEU A 72 4.84 -2.18 2.85
C LEU A 72 3.77 -2.68 3.81
N TRP A 73 4.12 -3.62 4.69
CA TRP A 73 3.24 -4.10 5.75
C TRP A 73 2.81 -2.97 6.69
N ALA A 74 3.75 -2.11 7.11
CA ALA A 74 3.47 -1.01 8.04
C ALA A 74 2.50 0.00 7.42
N SER A 75 2.75 0.41 6.17
CA SER A 75 1.85 1.31 5.43
C SER A 75 0.45 0.71 5.30
N LEU A 76 0.36 -0.59 4.98
CA LEU A 76 -0.92 -1.29 4.88
C LEU A 76 -1.67 -1.34 6.22
N TYR A 77 -0.95 -1.63 7.32
CA TYR A 77 -1.52 -1.69 8.66
C TYR A 77 -1.99 -0.32 9.14
N GLU A 78 -1.20 0.74 8.92
CA GLU A 78 -1.57 2.12 9.24
C GLU A 78 -2.87 2.48 8.51
N THR A 79 -2.92 2.34 7.19
CA THR A 79 -4.14 2.64 6.41
C THR A 79 -5.35 1.82 6.89
N TYR A 80 -5.16 0.56 7.26
CA TYR A 80 -6.23 -0.27 7.84
C TYR A 80 -6.76 0.32 9.15
N VAL A 81 -5.87 0.74 10.05
CA VAL A 81 -6.25 1.39 11.31
C VAL A 81 -6.96 2.71 11.05
N GLU A 82 -6.51 3.52 10.08
CA GLU A 82 -7.17 4.78 9.76
C GLU A 82 -8.61 4.60 9.30
N LEU A 83 -8.85 3.58 8.46
CA LEU A 83 -10.16 3.29 7.90
C LEU A 83 -11.11 2.60 8.90
N THR A 84 -10.58 1.83 9.86
CA THR A 84 -11.40 1.08 10.83
C THR A 84 -11.55 1.77 12.18
N GLN A 85 -10.59 2.61 12.56
CA GLN A 85 -10.52 3.27 13.87
C GLN A 85 -10.12 4.75 13.69
N PRO A 86 -10.99 5.56 13.06
CA PRO A 86 -10.69 6.96 12.72
C PRO A 86 -10.37 7.87 13.92
N HIS A 87 -10.66 7.43 15.15
CA HIS A 87 -10.40 8.18 16.38
C HIS A 87 -9.01 7.92 17.00
N LEU A 88 -8.25 6.93 16.53
CA LEU A 88 -6.94 6.58 17.12
C LEU A 88 -5.75 7.35 16.56
N ILE A 89 -5.84 7.90 15.34
CA ILE A 89 -4.73 8.63 14.69
C ILE A 89 -4.44 9.98 15.38
N ALA A 90 -5.43 10.56 16.06
CA ALA A 90 -5.29 11.88 16.70
C ALA A 90 -4.28 11.89 17.88
N HIS A 91 -3.87 10.73 18.39
CA HIS A 91 -3.03 10.64 19.59
C HIS A 91 -1.57 10.23 19.32
N ALA A 92 -1.24 9.74 18.12
CA ALA A 92 0.13 9.32 17.79
C ALA A 92 0.99 10.44 17.16
N ALA A 93 0.38 11.59 16.82
CA ALA A 93 1.04 12.74 16.20
C ALA A 93 1.23 13.94 17.17
N ALA A 94 1.03 13.75 18.48
CA ALA A 94 1.14 14.79 19.51
C ALA A 94 2.37 14.61 20.40
#